data_AF-G9YVJ9-F1
#
_entry.id   AF-G9YVJ9-F1
#
_cell.length_a   1.000
_cell.length_b   1.000
_cell.length_c   1.000
_cell.angle_alpha   90.00
_cell.angle_beta   90.00
_cell.angle_gamma   90.00
#
_symmetry.space_group_name_H-M   'P 1'
#
loop_
_entity.id
_entity.type
_entity.pdbx_description
1 polymer ?
#
loop_
_entity_poly.entity_id
_entity_poly.type
_entity_poly.pdbx_seq_one_letter_code
_entity_poly.pdbx_strand_id
1 'polypeptide(L)'
;RIVPTGAGTRADARVAPTDSGPRATAELGRLVGGVKSRSVHLAAGRGLEAGRLWQRGYYDHIVRSENDFLRIWTYIDNNPLRWELDCYYTER
;
A
#
# COMPACT_ATOMS: atom_id res chain seq x y z
N ARG A 1 55.51 -26.36 -1.55
CA ARG A 1 54.82 -25.88 -0.33
C ARG A 1 53.44 -25.38 -0.77
N ILE A 2 52.39 -26.09 -0.38
CA ILE A 2 51.01 -25.86 -0.82
C ILE A 2 50.49 -24.57 -0.17
N VAL A 3 49.81 -23.74 -0.98
CA VAL A 3 49.06 -22.55 -0.55
C VAL A 3 47.67 -22.99 -0.09
N PRO A 4 47.09 -22.37 0.97
CA PRO A 4 45.65 -22.23 1.02
C PRO A 4 45.27 -20.75 1.09
N THR A 5 44.58 -20.35 0.03
CA THR A 5 43.78 -19.14 -0.13
C THR A 5 42.64 -19.16 0.90
N GLY A 6 42.57 -18.14 1.76
CA GLY A 6 41.46 -17.92 2.68
C GLY A 6 40.26 -17.32 1.94
N ALA A 7 39.14 -18.03 2.01
CA ALA A 7 37.87 -17.72 1.39
C ALA A 7 37.23 -16.45 1.97
N GLY A 8 36.94 -15.47 1.10
CA GLY A 8 36.15 -14.29 1.41
C GLY A 8 34.65 -14.57 1.25
N THR A 9 33.94 -14.45 2.37
CA THR A 9 32.55 -14.00 2.56
C THR A 9 31.51 -14.40 1.50
N ARG A 10 30.74 -15.45 1.80
CA ARG A 10 29.45 -15.71 1.14
C ARG A 10 28.50 -14.56 1.43
N ALA A 11 28.00 -13.92 0.37
CA ALA A 11 26.90 -12.97 0.43
C ALA A 11 25.64 -13.68 0.94
N ASP A 12 24.98 -13.08 1.93
CA ASP A 12 23.64 -13.44 2.37
C ASP A 12 22.64 -13.10 1.24
N ALA A 13 22.43 -14.04 0.34
CA ALA A 13 21.30 -13.98 -0.58
C ALA A 13 20.01 -14.14 0.24
N ARG A 14 19.34 -13.04 0.55
CA ARG A 14 17.96 -13.07 1.04
C ARG A 14 17.10 -13.70 -0.06
N VAL A 15 16.71 -14.95 0.15
CA VAL A 15 15.71 -15.63 -0.69
C VAL A 15 14.40 -14.85 -0.53
N ALA A 16 13.99 -14.16 -1.60
CA ALA A 16 12.64 -13.61 -1.67
C ALA A 16 11.64 -14.79 -1.66
N PRO A 17 10.53 -14.74 -0.91
CA PRO A 17 9.52 -15.80 -0.96
C PRO A 17 8.77 -15.70 -2.29
N THR A 18 9.19 -16.45 -3.30
CA THR A 18 8.65 -16.33 -4.67
C THR A 18 7.28 -17.01 -4.88
N ASP A 19 6.73 -17.76 -3.92
CA ASP A 19 5.45 -18.48 -4.12
C ASP A 19 4.21 -17.87 -3.43
N SER A 20 4.30 -16.64 -2.90
CA SER A 20 3.22 -16.03 -2.09
C SER A 20 2.46 -14.88 -2.78
N GLY A 21 2.91 -14.44 -3.96
CA GLY A 21 2.36 -13.28 -4.66
C GLY A 21 0.83 -13.30 -4.87
N PRO A 22 0.23 -14.38 -5.42
CA PRO A 22 -1.22 -14.43 -5.67
C PRO A 22 -2.07 -14.48 -4.40
N ARG A 23 -1.51 -15.01 -3.30
CA ARG A 23 -2.22 -15.17 -2.04
C ARG A 23 -2.23 -13.87 -1.24
N ALA A 24 -1.09 -13.17 -1.19
CA ALA A 24 -0.99 -11.88 -0.51
C ALA A 24 -1.89 -10.81 -1.16
N THR A 25 -1.96 -10.76 -2.50
CA THR A 25 -2.86 -9.85 -3.21
C THR A 25 -4.33 -10.18 -2.96
N ALA A 26 -4.68 -11.47 -2.95
CA ALA A 26 -6.04 -11.91 -2.59
C ALA A 26 -6.41 -11.58 -1.13
N GLU A 27 -5.45 -11.60 -0.20
CA GLU A 27 -5.67 -11.23 1.20
C GLU A 27 -5.85 -9.72 1.38
N LEU A 28 -5.04 -8.89 0.70
CA LEU A 28 -5.17 -7.44 0.76
C LEU A 28 -6.53 -6.97 0.22
N GLY A 29 -6.96 -7.52 -0.92
CA GLY A 29 -8.26 -7.18 -1.51
C GLY A 29 -9.43 -7.53 -0.60
N ARG A 30 -9.37 -8.68 0.09
CA ARG A 30 -10.37 -9.08 1.08
C ARG A 30 -10.39 -8.12 2.28
N LEU A 31 -9.23 -7.75 2.80
CA LEU A 31 -9.12 -6.83 3.94
C LEU A 31 -9.70 -5.45 3.61
N VAL A 32 -9.25 -4.86 2.49
CA VAL A 32 -9.72 -3.54 2.02
C VAL A 32 -11.22 -3.59 1.73
N GLY A 33 -11.71 -4.66 1.11
CA GLY A 33 -13.14 -4.89 0.89
C GLY A 33 -13.93 -4.91 2.21
N GLY A 34 -13.43 -5.60 3.23
CA GLY A 34 -14.04 -5.64 4.56
C GLY A 34 -14.11 -4.25 5.22
N VAL A 35 -13.03 -3.48 5.19
CA VAL A 35 -12.99 -2.11 5.73
C VAL A 35 -13.97 -1.19 5.00
N LYS A 36 -13.98 -1.24 3.66
CA LYS A 36 -14.91 -0.44 2.83
C LYS A 36 -16.37 -0.80 3.10
N SER A 37 -16.68 -2.09 3.22
CA SER A 37 -18.03 -2.55 3.52
C SER A 37 -18.50 -2.09 4.91
N ARG A 38 -17.67 -2.29 5.93
CA ARG A 38 -18.02 -1.93 7.31
C ARG A 38 -18.20 -0.43 7.50
N SER A 39 -17.37 0.38 6.85
CA SER A 39 -17.50 1.86 6.89
C SER A 39 -18.80 2.35 6.25
N VAL A 40 -19.22 1.77 5.12
CA VAL A 40 -20.53 2.07 4.51
C VAL A 40 -21.67 1.74 5.47
N HIS A 41 -21.64 0.55 6.09
CA HIS A 41 -22.69 0.15 7.02
C HIS A 41 -22.76 1.06 8.25
N LEU A 42 -21.61 1.46 8.81
CA LEU A 42 -21.54 2.41 9.92
C LEU A 42 -22.04 3.81 9.54
N ALA A 43 -21.75 4.28 8.32
CA ALA A 43 -22.24 5.57 7.83
C ALA A 43 -23.77 5.55 7.67
N ALA A 44 -24.32 4.51 7.04
CA ALA A 44 -25.76 4.32 6.89
C ALA A 44 -26.46 4.24 8.25
N GLY A 45 -25.90 3.50 9.22
CA GLY A 45 -26.42 3.41 10.58
C GLY A 45 -26.39 4.74 11.36
N ARG A 46 -25.67 5.75 10.87
CA ARG A 46 -25.64 7.12 11.42
C ARG A 46 -26.52 8.10 10.64
N GLY A 47 -27.34 7.60 9.71
CA GLY A 47 -28.22 8.45 8.88
C GLY A 47 -27.47 9.30 7.85
N LEU A 48 -26.21 8.98 7.56
CA LEU A 48 -25.52 9.59 6.43
C LEU A 48 -26.04 8.92 5.15
N GLU A 49 -26.75 9.69 4.32
CA GLU A 49 -27.08 9.35 2.93
C GLU A 49 -25.79 9.35 2.10
N ALA A 50 -24.92 8.39 2.39
CA ALA A 50 -23.76 8.12 1.60
C ALA A 50 -24.26 7.24 0.45
N GLY A 51 -24.36 7.81 -0.75
CA GLY A 51 -24.55 7.04 -1.97
C GLY A 51 -23.38 6.06 -2.19
N ARG A 52 -22.66 6.17 -3.31
CA ARG A 52 -21.46 5.35 -3.48
C ARG A 52 -20.28 5.97 -2.72
N LEU A 53 -20.18 5.69 -1.42
CA LEU A 53 -19.15 6.27 -0.52
C LEU A 53 -17.72 6.06 -1.02
N TRP A 54 -17.45 4.87 -1.57
CA TRP A 54 -16.13 4.50 -2.06
C TRP A 54 -16.11 4.41 -3.58
N GLN A 55 -15.03 4.92 -4.18
CA GLN A 55 -14.65 4.56 -5.54
C GLN A 55 -14.37 3.06 -5.65
N ARG A 56 -14.60 2.49 -6.85
CA ARG A 56 -14.38 1.05 -7.13
C ARG A 56 -12.89 0.75 -7.17
N GLY A 57 -12.51 -0.45 -6.71
CA GLY A 57 -11.11 -0.85 -6.62
C GLY A 57 -10.37 -0.15 -5.48
N TYR A 58 -9.05 -0.27 -5.47
CA TYR A 58 -8.15 0.45 -4.57
C TYR A 58 -6.77 0.55 -5.24
N TYR A 59 -5.96 1.51 -4.80
CA TYR A 59 -4.57 1.61 -5.22
C TYR A 59 -3.69 0.82 -4.25
N ASP A 60 -2.83 -0.04 -4.77
CA ASP A 60 -1.78 -0.71 -4.02
C ASP A 60 -0.43 -0.51 -4.67
N HIS A 61 0.60 -0.40 -3.83
CA HIS A 61 1.98 -0.25 -4.26
C HIS A 61 2.90 -0.84 -3.20
N ILE A 62 3.79 -1.75 -3.61
CA ILE A 62 4.73 -2.41 -2.71
C ILE A 62 5.94 -1.51 -2.50
N VAL A 63 6.17 -1.08 -1.25
CA VAL A 63 7.33 -0.28 -0.86
C VAL A 63 8.57 -1.16 -0.77
N ARG A 64 9.56 -0.92 -1.63
CA ARG A 64 10.76 -1.76 -1.76
C ARG A 64 12.07 -1.08 -1.37
N SER A 65 12.05 0.22 -1.13
CA SER A 65 13.23 1.00 -0.77
C SER A 65 12.87 2.15 0.17
N GLU A 66 13.89 2.67 0.86
CA GLU A 66 13.74 3.84 1.73
C GLU A 66 13.28 5.08 0.95
N ASN A 67 13.83 5.31 -0.25
CA ASN A 67 13.41 6.42 -1.09
C ASN A 67 11.93 6.34 -1.47
N ASP A 68 11.42 5.14 -1.76
CA ASP A 68 10.01 4.93 -2.05
C ASP A 68 9.12 5.16 -0.81
N PHE A 69 9.57 4.69 0.35
CA PHE A 69 8.93 4.98 1.64
C PHE A 69 8.83 6.48 1.89
N LEU A 70 9.94 7.22 1.80
CA LEU A 70 9.99 8.66 2.06
C LEU A 70 9.09 9.44 1.09
N ARG A 71 9.05 9.04 -0.18
CA ARG A 71 8.16 9.63 -1.18
C ARG A 71 6.69 9.44 -0.82
N ILE A 72 6.28 8.23 -0.45
CA ILE A 72 4.89 7.92 -0.09
C ILE A 72 4.50 8.63 1.22
N TRP A 73 5.40 8.61 2.20
CA TRP A 73 5.22 9.32 3.47
C TRP A 73 4.98 10.82 3.23
N THR A 74 5.86 11.45 2.46
CA THR A 74 5.77 12.88 2.12
C THR A 74 4.47 13.16 1.37
N TYR A 75 4.04 12.28 0.47
CA TYR A 75 2.77 12.43 -0.22
C TYR A 75 1.58 12.40 0.75
N ILE A 76 1.51 11.43 1.67
CA ILE A 76 0.41 11.31 2.63
C ILE A 76 0.31 12.57 3.51
N ASP A 77 1.44 13.08 3.98
CA ASP A 77 1.51 14.27 4.84
C ASP A 77 1.06 15.54 4.10
N ASN A 78 1.49 15.70 2.84
CA ASN A 78 1.23 16.92 2.08
C ASN A 78 -0.07 16.89 1.25
N ASN A 79 -0.67 15.73 1.02
CA ASN A 79 -1.87 15.63 0.16
C ASN A 79 -3.06 16.47 0.65
N PRO A 80 -3.38 16.53 1.96
CA PRO A 80 -4.46 17.40 2.45
C PRO A 80 -4.25 18.88 2.09
N LEU A 81 -3.01 19.37 2.14
CA LEU A 81 -2.64 20.74 1.79
C LEU A 81 -2.76 21.04 0.29
N ARG A 82 -2.79 19.98 -0.53
CA ARG A 82 -2.81 20.07 -2.00
C ARG A 82 -4.18 19.69 -2.58
N TRP A 83 -5.18 19.47 -1.73
CA TRP A 83 -6.47 18.93 -2.16
C TRP A 83 -7.17 19.81 -3.19
N GLU A 84 -7.12 21.13 -3.03
CA GLU A 84 -7.72 22.11 -3.94
C GLU A 84 -7.04 22.15 -5.32
N LEU A 85 -5.83 21.61 -5.42
CA LEU A 85 -5.06 21.52 -6.67
C LEU A 85 -5.31 20.20 -7.43
N ASP A 86 -6.13 19.29 -6.87
CA ASP A 86 -6.42 18.00 -7.48
C ASP A 86 -7.34 18.16 -8.70
N CYS A 87 -7.10 17.37 -9.74
CA CYS A 87 -7.88 17.48 -10.99
C CYS A 87 -9.34 16.99 -10.85
N TYR A 88 -9.66 16.26 -9.79
CA TYR A 88 -11.02 15.87 -9.45
C TYR A 88 -11.62 16.75 -8.35
N TYR A 89 -10.90 17.77 -7.89
CA TYR A 89 -11.46 18.73 -6.95
C TYR A 89 -12.61 19.50 -7.60
N THR A 90 -13.70 19.64 -6.87
CA THR A 90 -14.84 20.48 -7.24
C THR A 90 -15.27 21.18 -5.97
N GLU A 91 -15.34 22.51 -6.01
CA GLU A 91 -15.90 23.30 -4.92
C GLU A 91 -17.35 22.88 -4.69
N ARG A 92 -17.73 22.69 -3.42
CA ARG A 92 -19.08 22.28 -3.03
C ARG A 92 -20.02 23.47 -2.91
#